data_AF-C5BFQ7-F1
#
_entry.id   AF-C5BFQ7-F1
#
_cell.length_a   1.000
_cell.length_b   1.000
_cell.length_c   1.000
_cell.angle_alpha   90.00
_cell.angle_beta   90.00
_cell.angle_gamma   90.00
#
_symmetry.space_group_name_H-M   'P 1'
#
loop_
_entity.id
_entity.type
_entity.pdbx_description
1 polymer ?
#
loop_
_entity_poly.entity_id
_entity_poly.type
_entity_poly.pdbx_seq_one_letter_code
_entity_poly.pdbx_strand_id
1 'polypeptide(L)'
;MFKKAFAVAALAAGVVSFSALAADTAVAKHEDAAQHHEAVVKHHKKAAKMHAEGKHAEAKKESHMAMEKSKVAYEKTQMSNEVTQKQ
;
A
#
# COMPACT_ATOMS: atom_id res chain seq x y z
N MET A 1 30.94 3.40 -36.17
CA MET A 1 29.88 4.14 -35.43
C MET A 1 28.76 3.22 -34.94
N PHE A 2 28.35 2.20 -35.70
CA PHE A 2 27.31 1.21 -35.32
C PHE A 2 27.52 0.50 -33.96
N LYS A 3 28.75 0.09 -33.61
CA LYS A 3 29.03 -0.55 -32.30
C LYS A 3 28.73 0.37 -31.09
N LYS A 4 28.93 1.68 -31.25
CA LYS A 4 28.64 2.67 -30.19
C LYS A 4 27.14 2.92 -30.06
N ALA A 5 26.42 2.96 -31.18
CA ALA A 5 24.96 3.10 -31.20
C ALA A 5 24.25 1.89 -30.57
N PHE A 6 24.75 0.67 -30.82
CA PHE A 6 24.21 -0.55 -30.23
C PHE A 6 24.40 -0.61 -28.71
N ALA A 7 25.57 -0.18 -28.21
CA ALA A 7 25.84 -0.09 -26.78
C ALA A 7 24.92 0.94 -26.07
N VAL A 8 24.68 2.09 -26.70
CA VAL A 8 23.76 3.12 -26.18
C VAL A 8 22.30 2.62 -26.19
N ALA A 9 21.89 1.92 -27.25
CA ALA A 9 20.54 1.33 -27.33
C ALA A 9 20.31 0.23 -26.28
N ALA A 10 21.31 -0.63 -26.04
CA ALA A 10 21.24 -1.66 -25.00
C ALA A 10 21.19 -1.05 -23.59
N LEU A 11 21.96 0.03 -23.34
CA LEU A 11 21.91 0.74 -22.07
C LEU A 11 20.54 1.42 -21.86
N ALA A 12 20.02 2.09 -22.89
CA ALA A 12 18.71 2.74 -22.81
C ALA A 12 17.58 1.71 -22.59
N ALA A 13 17.57 0.60 -23.33
CA ALA A 13 16.59 -0.47 -23.15
C ALA A 13 16.69 -1.13 -21.76
N GLY A 14 17.91 -1.28 -21.23
CA GLY A 14 18.14 -1.75 -19.87
C GLY A 14 17.52 -0.83 -18.83
N VAL A 15 17.84 0.47 -18.88
CA VAL A 15 17.31 1.47 -17.92
C VAL A 15 15.78 1.50 -17.94
N VAL A 16 15.16 1.50 -19.13
CA VAL A 16 13.69 1.50 -19.26
C VAL A 16 13.04 0.24 -18.67
N SER A 17 13.69 -0.92 -18.81
CA SER A 17 13.19 -2.19 -18.27
C SER A 17 13.26 -2.24 -16.73
N PHE A 18 14.32 -1.71 -16.13
CA PHE A 18 14.44 -1.62 -14.66
C PHE A 18 13.48 -0.61 -14.05
N SER A 19 13.25 0.53 -14.71
CA SER A 19 12.28 1.54 -14.25
C SER A 19 10.85 1.02 -14.26
N ALA A 20 10.46 0.22 -15.25
CA ALA A 20 9.12 -0.38 -15.31
C ALA A 20 8.89 -1.40 -14.19
N LEU A 21 9.85 -2.29 -13.92
CA LEU A 21 9.74 -3.29 -12.86
C LEU A 21 9.71 -2.64 -11.46
N ALA A 22 10.48 -1.56 -11.28
CA ALA A 22 10.40 -0.74 -10.09
C ALA A 22 8.97 -0.18 -9.92
N ALA A 23 8.45 0.53 -10.92
CA ALA A 23 7.11 1.11 -10.86
C ALA A 23 6.02 0.08 -10.49
N ASP A 24 6.03 -1.11 -11.10
CA ASP A 24 5.08 -2.18 -10.78
C ASP A 24 5.16 -2.64 -9.31
N THR A 25 6.38 -2.72 -8.77
CA THR A 25 6.59 -3.09 -7.37
C THR A 25 6.06 -2.01 -6.42
N ALA A 26 6.23 -0.72 -6.74
CA ALA A 26 5.67 0.36 -5.92
C ALA A 26 4.14 0.36 -5.96
N VAL A 27 3.55 0.19 -7.14
CA VAL A 27 2.09 0.13 -7.30
C VAL A 27 1.50 -1.00 -6.46
N ALA A 28 2.06 -2.22 -6.54
CA ALA A 28 1.58 -3.36 -5.76
C ALA A 28 1.64 -3.12 -4.24
N LYS A 29 2.66 -2.39 -3.74
CA LYS A 29 2.78 -2.07 -2.31
C LYS A 29 1.80 -0.98 -1.87
N HIS A 30 1.51 -0.01 -2.73
CA HIS A 30 0.48 1.00 -2.44
C HIS A 30 -0.91 0.40 -2.47
N GLU A 31 -1.18 -0.54 -3.38
CA GLU A 31 -2.45 -1.27 -3.42
C GLU A 31 -2.65 -2.12 -2.15
N ASP A 32 -1.62 -2.85 -1.70
CA ASP A 32 -1.66 -3.59 -0.43
C ASP A 32 -1.97 -2.67 0.75
N ALA A 33 -1.29 -1.52 0.84
CA ALA A 33 -1.55 -0.52 1.88
C ALA A 33 -3.00 0.02 1.84
N ALA A 34 -3.53 0.30 0.65
CA ALA A 34 -4.90 0.77 0.46
C ALA A 34 -5.93 -0.27 0.92
N GLN A 35 -5.75 -1.56 0.56
CA GLN A 35 -6.64 -2.64 1.01
C GLN A 35 -6.67 -2.76 2.54
N HIS A 36 -5.54 -2.54 3.21
CA HIS A 36 -5.48 -2.52 4.67
C HIS A 36 -6.24 -1.32 5.27
N HIS A 37 -6.15 -0.12 4.67
CA HIS A 37 -6.96 1.03 5.09
C HIS A 37 -8.46 0.79 4.89
N GLU A 38 -8.86 0.14 3.79
CA GLU A 38 -10.27 -0.23 3.59
C GLU A 38 -10.79 -1.16 4.71
N ALA A 39 -9.98 -2.11 5.17
CA ALA A 39 -10.34 -2.99 6.27
C ALA A 39 -10.55 -2.21 7.58
N VAL A 40 -9.72 -1.21 7.87
CA VAL A 40 -9.89 -0.30 9.02
C VAL A 40 -11.23 0.43 8.94
N VAL A 41 -11.54 1.01 7.78
CA VAL A 41 -12.80 1.72 7.57
C VAL A 41 -14.01 0.81 7.76
N LYS A 42 -13.94 -0.45 7.32
CA LYS A 42 -15.01 -1.44 7.55
C LYS A 42 -15.27 -1.67 9.03
N HIS A 43 -14.23 -1.82 9.85
CA HIS A 43 -14.38 -1.98 11.31
C HIS A 43 -14.90 -0.70 11.98
N HIS A 44 -14.42 0.48 11.60
CA HIS A 44 -14.95 1.74 12.14
C HIS A 44 -16.43 1.95 11.79
N LYS A 45 -16.84 1.67 10.55
CA LYS A 45 -18.25 1.73 10.14
C LYS A 45 -19.11 0.74 10.94
N LYS A 46 -18.62 -0.48 11.15
CA LYS A 46 -19.32 -1.50 11.95
C LYS A 46 -19.44 -1.07 13.41
N ALA A 47 -18.38 -0.52 14.00
CA ALA A 47 -18.40 0.02 15.35
C ALA A 47 -19.40 1.17 15.51
N ALA A 48 -19.42 2.11 14.56
CA ALA A 48 -20.37 3.23 14.56
C ALA A 48 -21.83 2.74 14.47
N LYS A 49 -22.10 1.74 13.61
CA LYS A 49 -23.43 1.12 13.51
C LYS A 49 -23.83 0.44 14.81
N MET A 50 -22.95 -0.37 15.40
CA MET A 50 -23.23 -1.04 16.69
C MET A 50 -23.43 -0.04 17.83
N HIS A 51 -22.68 1.06 17.83
CA HIS A 51 -22.85 2.12 18.80
C HIS A 51 -24.22 2.79 18.68
N ALA A 52 -24.69 3.06 17.45
CA ALA A 52 -26.03 3.58 17.20
C ALA A 52 -27.15 2.60 17.59
N GLU A 53 -26.89 1.29 17.50
CA GLU A 53 -27.81 0.22 17.94
C GLU A 53 -27.79 -0.05 19.46
N GLY A 54 -27.01 0.70 20.24
CA GLY A 54 -26.87 0.49 21.70
C GLY A 54 -25.98 -0.68 22.11
N LYS A 55 -25.34 -1.36 21.14
CA LYS A 55 -24.41 -2.48 21.34
C LYS A 55 -23.00 -1.97 21.67
N HIS A 56 -22.88 -1.26 22.78
CA HIS A 56 -21.66 -0.51 23.12
C HIS A 56 -20.43 -1.42 23.37
N ALA A 57 -20.63 -2.63 23.91
CA ALA A 57 -19.55 -3.58 24.15
C ALA A 57 -18.95 -4.09 22.83
N GLU A 58 -19.81 -4.44 21.88
CA GLU A 58 -19.43 -4.88 20.54
C GLU A 58 -18.84 -3.73 19.73
N ALA A 59 -19.39 -2.53 19.85
CA ALA A 59 -18.84 -1.33 19.22
C ALA A 59 -17.41 -1.05 19.70
N LYS A 60 -17.13 -1.18 21.01
CA LYS A 60 -15.77 -1.07 21.56
C LYS A 60 -14.84 -2.14 21.00
N LYS A 61 -15.30 -3.39 20.90
CA LYS A 61 -14.51 -4.49 20.32
C LYS A 61 -14.15 -4.20 18.86
N GLU A 62 -15.12 -3.79 18.05
CA GLU A 62 -14.88 -3.45 16.64
C GLU A 62 -14.00 -2.20 16.48
N SER A 63 -14.15 -1.20 17.34
CA SER A 63 -13.26 -0.03 17.36
C SER A 63 -11.82 -0.41 17.71
N HIS A 64 -11.62 -1.34 18.66
CA HIS A 64 -10.29 -1.85 18.99
C HIS A 64 -9.69 -2.62 17.81
N MET A 65 -10.49 -3.45 17.13
CA MET A 65 -10.06 -4.14 15.91
C MET A 65 -9.66 -3.15 14.80
N ALA A 66 -10.40 -2.05 14.64
CA ALA A 66 -10.03 -0.98 13.72
C ALA A 66 -8.68 -0.36 14.09
N MET A 67 -8.42 -0.13 15.39
CA MET A 67 -7.15 0.41 15.89
C MET A 67 -5.97 -0.52 15.58
N GLU A 68 -6.12 -1.82 15.84
CA GLU A 68 -5.07 -2.79 15.52
C GLU A 68 -4.83 -2.91 14.01
N LYS A 69 -5.89 -2.92 13.20
CA LYS A 69 -5.76 -2.90 11.73
C LYS A 69 -5.11 -1.61 11.22
N SER A 70 -5.34 -0.48 11.91
CA SER A 70 -4.73 0.82 11.56
C SER A 70 -3.22 0.81 11.74
N LYS A 71 -2.72 0.15 12.79
CA LYS A 71 -1.27 -0.05 12.97
C LYS A 71 -0.66 -0.82 11.78
N VAL A 72 -1.31 -1.91 11.36
CA VAL A 72 -0.86 -2.68 10.20
C VAL A 72 -0.92 -1.84 8.92
N ALA A 73 -2.01 -1.10 8.69
CA ALA A 73 -2.14 -0.22 7.53
C ALA A 73 -1.06 0.86 7.49
N TYR A 74 -0.69 1.40 8.66
CA TYR A 74 0.41 2.35 8.80
C TYR A 74 1.76 1.71 8.45
N GLU A 75 2.06 0.52 8.96
CA GLU A 75 3.28 -0.22 8.60
C GLU A 75 3.37 -0.50 7.09
N LYS A 76 2.27 -0.92 6.46
CA LYS A 76 2.20 -1.12 5.00
C LYS A 76 2.46 0.18 4.24
N THR A 77 1.89 1.29 4.71
CA THR A 77 2.10 2.61 4.11
C THR A 77 3.57 3.01 4.20
N GLN A 78 4.22 2.80 5.36
CA GLN A 78 5.64 3.09 5.53
C GLN A 78 6.52 2.25 4.60
N MET A 79 6.26 0.94 4.50
CA MET A 79 6.98 0.07 3.55
C MET A 79 6.78 0.51 2.10
N SER A 80 5.57 0.92 1.72
CA SER A 80 5.30 1.41 0.36
C SER A 80 6.04 2.72 0.06
N ASN A 81 6.10 3.63 1.05
CA ASN A 81 6.87 4.86 0.96
C ASN A 81 8.37 4.58 0.82
N GLU A 82 8.91 3.64 1.61
CA GLU A 82 10.32 3.23 1.50
C GLU A 82 10.64 2.64 0.12
N VAL A 83 9.74 1.82 -0.44
CA VAL A 83 9.91 1.28 -1.80
C VAL A 83 9.95 2.41 -2.80
N THR A 84 8.99 3.34 -2.73
CA THR A 84 8.91 4.48 -3.65
C THR A 84 10.14 5.38 -3.55
N GLN A 85 10.67 5.63 -2.34
CA GLN A 85 11.87 6.45 -2.13
C GLN A 85 13.16 5.81 -2.65
N LYS A 86 13.17 4.49 -2.87
CA LYS A 86 14.32 3.74 -3.39
C LYS A 86 14.27 3.54 -4.91
N GLN A 87 13.25 4.07 -5.59
CA GLN A 87 13.11 4.06 -7.05
C GLN A 87 13.72 5.30 -7.68
#